data_AF-A0A2D8MFQ0-F1
#
_entry.id   AF-A0A2D8MFQ0-F1
#
_cell.length_a   1.000
_cell.length_b   1.000
_cell.length_c   1.000
_cell.angle_alpha   90.00
_cell.angle_beta   90.00
_cell.angle_gamma   90.00
#
_symmetry.space_group_name_H-M   'P 1'
#
loop_
_entity.id
_entity.type
_entity.pdbx_description
1 polymer ?
#
loop_
_entity_poly.entity_id
_entity_poly.type
_entity_poly.pdbx_seq_one_letter_code
_entity_poly.pdbx_strand_id
1 'polypeptide(L)' 'MSVRAAKIAQQDARRDQLARLRCERPLTLLEREEEARLERSLHLRVWREQQREVEARLAHTLEQEDA' A
#
# COMPACT_ATOMS: atom_id res chain seq x y z
N MET A 1 -2.30 -18.13 7.29
CA MET A 1 -2.32 -16.69 6.92
C MET A 1 -1.88 -15.88 8.13
N SER A 2 -0.88 -14.99 8.01
CA SER A 2 -0.53 -14.11 9.14
C SER A 2 -1.63 -13.07 9.36
N VAL A 3 -1.81 -12.61 10.61
CA VAL A 3 -2.81 -11.56 10.96
C VAL A 3 -2.59 -10.31 10.10
N ARG A 4 -1.33 -9.99 9.80
CA ARG A 4 -0.96 -8.87 8.93
C ARG A 4 -1.42 -9.09 7.49
N ALA A 5 -1.20 -10.28 6.92
CA ALA A 5 -1.62 -10.60 5.55
C ALA A 5 -3.15 -10.55 5.42
N ALA A 6 -3.88 -11.06 6.43
CA ALA A 6 -5.34 -10.99 6.45
C ALA A 6 -5.85 -9.53 6.50
N LYS A 7 -5.22 -8.68 7.30
CA LYS A 7 -5.57 -7.25 7.37
C LYS A 7 -5.31 -6.53 6.05
N ILE A 8 -4.20 -6.83 5.39
CA ILE A 8 -3.87 -6.29 4.06
C ILE A 8 -4.94 -6.69 3.04
N ALA A 9 -5.29 -7.98 2.99
CA ALA A 9 -6.31 -8.49 2.08
C ALA A 9 -7.67 -7.83 2.31
N GLN A 10 -8.07 -7.59 3.57
CA GLN A 10 -9.30 -6.86 3.88
C GLN A 10 -9.27 -5.41 3.39
N GLN A 11 -8.14 -4.70 3.57
CA GLN A 11 -7.98 -3.33 3.10
C GLN A 11 -8.06 -3.25 1.57
N ASP A 12 -7.41 -4.19 0.87
CA ASP A 12 -7.40 -4.21 -0.59
C ASP A 12 -8.79 -4.58 -1.13
N ALA A 13 -9.48 -5.58 -0.56
CA ALA A 13 -10.87 -5.89 -0.90
C ALA A 13 -11.82 -4.72 -0.68
N ARG A 14 -11.63 -3.95 0.41
CA ARG A 14 -12.45 -2.76 0.68
C ARG A 14 -12.20 -1.65 -0.34
N ARG A 15 -10.96 -1.46 -0.78
CA ARG A 15 -10.62 -0.50 -1.86
C ARG A 15 -11.29 -0.90 -3.17
N ASP A 16 -11.26 -2.18 -3.52
CA ASP A 16 -11.92 -2.68 -4.73
C ASP A 16 -13.44 -2.46 -4.67
N GLN A 17 -14.04 -2.68 -3.50
CA GLN A 17 -15.46 -2.39 -3.28
C GLN A 17 -15.78 -0.90 -3.48
N LEU A 18 -15.00 0.01 -2.90
CA LEU A 18 -15.19 1.46 -3.05
C LEU A 18 -15.02 1.89 -4.52
N ALA A 19 -14.06 1.32 -5.24
CA ALA A 19 -13.87 1.57 -6.66
C ALA A 19 -15.09 1.15 -7.49
N ARG A 20 -15.70 -0.01 -7.20
CA ARG A 20 -16.94 -0.46 -7.84
C ARG A 20 -18.11 0.47 -7.53
N LEU A 21 -18.28 0.85 -6.26
CA LEU A 21 -19.34 1.77 -5.85
C LEU A 21 -19.25 3.11 -6.60
N ARG A 22 -18.04 3.62 -6.83
CA ARG A 22 -17.82 4.86 -7.59
C ARG A 22 -18.27 4.78 -9.04
N CYS A 23 -18.27 3.58 -9.64
CA CYS A 23 -18.79 3.36 -10.99
C CYS A 23 -20.33 3.36 -11.03
N GLU A 24 -20.98 3.01 -9.92
CA GLU A 24 -22.44 2.93 -9.81
C GLU A 24 -23.06 4.26 -9.36
N ARG A 25 -22.40 4.96 -8.43
CA ARG A 25 -22.86 6.24 -7.87
C ARG A 25 -21.72 7.07 -7.30
N PRO A 26 -21.94 8.38 -7.08
CA PRO A 26 -21.04 9.16 -6.23
C PRO A 26 -20.89 8.52 -4.83
N LEU A 27 -19.66 8.50 -4.33
CA LEU A 27 -19.36 8.06 -2.97
C LEU A 27 -19.88 9.08 -1.95
N THR A 28 -20.37 8.59 -0.83
CA THR A 28 -20.73 9.41 0.33
C THR A 28 -19.47 10.01 0.96
N LEU A 29 -19.63 11.04 1.79
CA LEU A 29 -18.50 11.65 2.49
C LEU A 29 -17.69 10.62 3.30
N LEU A 30 -18.39 9.74 4.03
CA LEU A 30 -17.76 8.69 4.84
C LEU A 30 -16.98 7.68 3.99
N GLU A 31 -17.52 7.29 2.83
CA GLU A 31 -16.83 6.39 1.89
C GLU A 31 -15.60 7.04 1.28
N ARG A 32 -15.64 8.34 0.99
CA ARG A 32 -14.47 9.09 0.48
C ARG A 32 -13.38 9.23 1.53
N GLU A 33 -13.76 9.49 2.78
CA GLU A 33 -12.80 9.54 3.90
C GLU A 33 -12.15 8.17 4.13
N GLU A 34 -12.94 7.11 4.04
CA GLU A 34 -12.44 5.73 4.14
C GLU A 34 -11.48 5.41 2.99
N GLU A 35 -11.86 5.73 1.75
CA GLU A 35 -11.02 5.58 0.56
C GLU A 35 -9.68 6.28 0.75
N ALA A 36 -9.70 7.56 1.13
CA ALA A 36 -8.49 8.35 1.35
C ALA A 36 -7.58 7.75 2.45
N ARG A 37 -8.17 7.21 3.52
CA ARG A 37 -7.41 6.52 4.58
C ARG A 37 -6.75 5.24 4.08
N LEU A 38 -7.46 4.45 3.28
CA LEU A 38 -6.94 3.22 2.69
C LEU A 38 -5.83 3.51 1.67
N GLU A 39 -5.97 4.55 0.86
CA GLU A 39 -4.95 5.01 -0.09
C GLU A 39 -3.67 5.47 0.61
N ARG A 40 -3.77 6.30 1.67
CA ARG A 40 -2.60 6.67 2.49
C ARG A 40 -1.89 5.44 3.05
N SER A 41 -2.66 4.44 3.50
CA SER A 41 -2.10 3.20 4.05
C SER A 41 -1.41 2.36 2.97
N LEU A 42 -1.92 2.33 1.75
CA LEU A 42 -1.26 1.70 0.61
C LEU A 42 0.04 2.44 0.26
N HIS A 43 -0.03 3.76 0.12
CA HIS A 43 1.11 4.58 -0.28
C HIS A 43 2.31 4.37 0.67
N LEU A 44 2.07 4.40 1.98
CA LEU A 44 3.11 4.12 2.97
C LEU A 44 3.69 2.71 2.87
N ARG A 45 2.88 1.70 2.50
CA ARG A 45 3.38 0.33 2.28
C ARG A 45 4.29 0.27 1.07
N VAL A 46 3.84 0.78 -0.07
CA VAL A 46 4.61 0.81 -1.33
C VAL A 46 5.90 1.59 -1.15
N TRP A 47 5.84 2.74 -0.48
CA TRP A 47 7.03 3.54 -0.20
C TRP A 47 8.06 2.76 0.63
N ARG A 48 7.63 2.08 1.71
CA ARG A 48 8.54 1.26 2.53
C ARG A 48 9.16 0.09 1.75
N GLU A 49 8.41 -0.49 0.82
CA GLU A 49 8.92 -1.54 -0.07
C GLU A 49 10.00 -1.00 -1.01
N GLN A 50 9.73 0.14 -1.66
CA GLN A 50 10.72 0.82 -2.50
C GLN A 50 11.97 1.24 -1.72
N GLN A 51 11.82 1.74 -0.49
CA GLN A 51 12.96 2.09 0.36
C GLN A 51 13.84 0.87 0.63
N ARG A 52 13.25 -0.29 0.94
CA ARG A 52 14.00 -1.54 1.17
C ARG A 52 14.75 -1.99 -0.07
N GLU A 53 14.16 -1.86 -1.25
CA GLU A 53 14.84 -2.18 -2.51
C GLU A 53 16.03 -1.25 -2.76
N VAL A 54 15.87 0.04 -2.47
CA VAL A 54 16.96 1.02 -2.60
C VAL A 54 18.07 0.72 -1.59
N GLU A 55 17.74 0.48 -0.33
CA GLU A 55 18.70 0.11 0.71
C GLU A 55 19.48 -1.16 0.34
N ALA A 56 18.81 -2.18 -0.20
CA ALA A 56 19.46 -3.42 -0.64
C ALA A 56 20.45 -3.19 -1.80
N ARG A 57 20.09 -2.33 -2.77
CA ARG A 57 20.98 -1.97 -3.88
C ARG A 57 22.19 -1.18 -3.39
N LEU A 58 21.99 -0.25 -2.47
CA LEU A 58 23.08 0.55 -1.87
C LEU A 58 24.04 -0.33 -1.09
N ALA A 59 23.53 -1.23 -0.24
CA ALA A 59 24.36 -2.19 0.49
C ALA A 59 25.22 -3.04 -0.44
N HIS A 60 24.63 -3.56 -1.53
CA HIS A 60 25.37 -4.34 -2.52
C HIS A 60 26.47 -3.52 -3.23
N THR A 61 26.20 -2.26 -3.54
CA THR A 61 27.18 -1.38 -4.21
C THR A 61 28.36 -1.08 -3.27
N LEU A 62 28.07 -0.77 -2.00
CA LEU A 62 29.10 -0.50 -0.99
C LEU A 62 29.98 -1.74 -0.74
N GLU A 63 29.39 -2.93 -0.66
CA GLU A 63 30.15 -4.19 -0.53
C GLU A 63 31.12 -4.44 -1.71
N GLN A 64 30.82 -3.91 -2.90
CA GLN A 64 31.70 -4.03 -4.08
C GLN A 64 32.80 -2.95 -4.13
N GLU A 65 32.57 -1.79 -3.51
CA GLU A 65 33.58 -0.72 -3.44
C GLU A 65 34.62 -0.97 -2.34
N ASP A 66 34.25 -1.70 -1.29
CA ASP A 66 35.13 -2.08 -0.17
C ASP A 66 35.94 -3.38 -0.42
N ALA A 67 35.71 -4.08 -1.54
CA ALA A 67 36.36 -5.35 -1.91
C ALA A 67 37.46 -5.18 -2.96
#